data_AF-A0A9P4S4X0-F1
#
_entry.id   AF-A0A9P4S4X0-F1
#
_cell.length_a   1.000
_cell.length_b   1.000
_cell.length_c   1.000
_cell.angle_alpha   90.00
_cell.angle_beta   90.00
_cell.angle_gamma   90.00
#
_symmetry.space_group_name_H-M   'P 1'
#
loop_
_entity.id
_entity.type
_entity.pdbx_description
1 polymer ?
#
loop_
_entity_poly.entity_id
_entity_poly.type
_entity_poly.pdbx_seq_one_letter_code
_entity_poly.pdbx_strand_id
1 'polypeptide(L)'
;MVLTVDYDSILLKFDSLAAQGVINYSPPNILHLVDGGYPFEFRISHSLLGKPQAEEELKSPEKTLPDAVDSRPVCFGPGSDIANSHPDLLITTVRDTHLLVINKFPLFRPHLLLLTADSYRRQHEPLSLQDIDAAWTVLNSLKSPHYAMFNCTVVAGASRDHKHLHIIPMPDPKSGFCFFPDTDQVKPENVPFRYSLKYFSEQHSEKTITASDLFEVYEGLLKQTRELLGLLDENPICSHNVMLTKEWIISIPRRNIQYHGATANTAGMMGSVWLMKETQLDHLKELGPSIMLSQLGLAARAEE
;
A
#
# COMPACT_ATOMS: atom_id res chain seq x y z
N MET A 1 16.52 -8.92 13.89
CA MET A 1 17.58 -8.75 12.88
C MET A 1 17.31 -7.42 12.19
N VAL A 2 18.31 -6.56 12.04
CA VAL A 2 18.19 -5.26 11.34
C VAL A 2 18.44 -5.51 9.85
N LEU A 3 17.83 -4.72 8.95
CA LEU A 3 18.15 -4.79 7.53
C LEU A 3 19.66 -4.63 7.32
N THR A 4 20.20 -5.42 6.39
CA THR A 4 21.63 -5.41 6.05
C THR A 4 22.03 -4.20 5.20
N VAL A 5 21.06 -3.50 4.62
CA VAL A 5 21.26 -2.32 3.76
C VAL A 5 20.80 -1.08 4.50
N ASP A 6 21.65 -0.06 4.57
CA ASP A 6 21.30 1.22 5.20
C ASP A 6 20.37 2.06 4.31
N TYR A 7 19.60 2.94 4.93
CA TYR A 7 18.58 3.75 4.25
C TYR A 7 19.15 4.72 3.21
N ASP A 8 20.31 5.30 3.48
CA ASP A 8 20.93 6.29 2.58
C ASP A 8 21.41 5.59 1.29
N SER A 9 21.89 4.35 1.39
CA SER A 9 22.18 3.48 0.23
C SER A 9 20.92 3.14 -0.59
N ILE A 10 19.77 2.88 0.05
CA ILE A 10 18.50 2.64 -0.66
C ILE A 10 18.12 3.89 -1.47
N LEU A 11 18.27 5.08 -0.89
CA LEU A 11 17.99 6.34 -1.58
C LEU A 11 18.90 6.58 -2.78
N LEU A 12 20.21 6.33 -2.64
CA LEU A 12 21.16 6.45 -3.74
C LEU A 12 20.84 5.47 -4.88
N LYS A 13 20.46 4.23 -4.54
CA LYS A 13 20.04 3.22 -5.51
C LYS A 13 18.77 3.65 -6.24
N PHE A 14 17.77 4.16 -5.51
CA PHE A 14 16.54 4.71 -6.08
C PHE A 14 16.83 5.84 -7.07
N ASP A 15 17.64 6.82 -6.70
CA ASP A 15 17.97 7.96 -7.56
C ASP A 15 18.72 7.54 -8.82
N SER A 16 19.65 6.61 -8.67
CA SER A 16 20.40 6.05 -9.81
C SER A 16 19.46 5.38 -10.80
N LEU A 17 18.51 4.57 -10.32
CA LEU A 17 17.52 3.90 -11.19
C LEU A 17 16.55 4.88 -11.84
N ALA A 18 16.17 5.96 -11.14
CA ALA A 18 15.34 7.02 -11.70
C ALA A 18 16.09 7.78 -12.80
N ALA A 19 17.36 8.15 -12.56
CA ALA A 19 18.20 8.85 -13.52
C ALA A 19 18.47 8.01 -14.79
N GLN A 20 18.55 6.68 -14.64
CA GLN A 20 18.70 5.75 -15.76
C GLN A 20 17.38 5.43 -16.49
N GLY A 21 16.23 5.90 -15.98
CA GLY A 21 14.91 5.58 -16.54
C GLY A 21 14.45 4.15 -16.28
N VAL A 22 15.11 3.41 -15.38
CA VAL A 22 14.72 2.04 -15.00
C VAL A 22 13.43 2.05 -14.18
N ILE A 23 13.27 3.05 -13.31
CA ILE A 23 12.01 3.35 -12.62
C ILE A 23 11.45 4.67 -13.15
N ASN A 24 10.13 4.71 -13.33
CA ASN A 24 9.46 5.91 -13.82
C ASN A 24 9.09 6.79 -12.62
N TYR A 25 9.99 7.70 -12.24
CA TYR A 25 9.79 8.61 -11.12
C TYR A 25 9.83 10.07 -11.58
N SER A 26 8.81 10.82 -11.19
CA SER A 26 8.78 12.28 -11.23
C SER A 26 8.05 12.78 -9.98
N PRO A 27 8.49 13.90 -9.37
CA PRO A 27 7.78 14.48 -8.24
C PRO A 27 6.33 14.80 -8.62
N PRO A 28 5.33 14.36 -7.83
CA PRO A 28 3.93 14.64 -8.14
C PRO A 28 3.59 16.10 -7.88
N ASN A 29 2.59 16.61 -8.60
CA ASN A 29 1.87 17.80 -8.20
C ASN A 29 0.98 17.45 -6.99
N ILE A 30 1.00 18.28 -5.94
CA ILE A 30 0.31 18.00 -4.67
C ILE A 30 -0.76 19.06 -4.44
N LEU A 31 -1.98 18.61 -4.14
CA LEU A 31 -3.08 19.47 -3.72
C LEU A 31 -3.71 18.93 -2.43
N HIS A 32 -4.04 19.83 -1.50
CA HIS A 32 -4.81 19.49 -0.31
C HIS A 32 -6.26 19.98 -0.42
N LEU A 33 -7.16 19.20 0.14
CA LEU A 33 -8.59 19.51 0.26
C LEU A 33 -9.11 18.92 1.57
N VAL A 34 -10.10 19.56 2.18
CA VAL A 34 -10.88 18.96 3.26
C VAL A 34 -12.30 18.79 2.77
N ASP A 35 -12.83 17.57 2.85
CA ASP A 35 -14.22 17.25 2.48
C ASP A 35 -14.91 16.51 3.63
N GLY A 36 -16.07 17.01 4.07
CA GLY A 36 -16.77 16.45 5.23
C GLY A 36 -15.97 16.46 6.54
N GLY A 37 -14.95 17.34 6.67
CA GLY A 37 -14.04 17.37 7.82
C GLY A 37 -12.93 16.31 7.80
N TYR A 38 -12.78 15.57 6.69
CA TYR A 38 -11.70 14.61 6.45
C TYR A 38 -10.68 15.19 5.45
N PRO A 39 -9.37 15.20 5.76
CA PRO A 39 -8.35 15.77 4.92
C PRO A 39 -7.92 14.82 3.81
N PHE A 40 -7.65 15.39 2.64
CA PHE A 40 -7.14 14.69 1.47
C PHE A 40 -5.87 15.35 0.97
N GLU A 41 -4.89 14.52 0.60
CA GLU A 41 -3.75 14.89 -0.20
C GLU A 41 -3.83 14.17 -1.54
N PHE A 42 -4.06 14.95 -2.61
CA PHE A 42 -4.03 14.45 -3.97
C PHE A 42 -2.63 14.58 -4.54
N ARG A 43 -2.06 13.46 -4.99
CA ARG A 43 -0.76 13.40 -5.67
C ARG A 43 -1.00 13.05 -7.13
N ILE A 44 -0.77 14.01 -8.03
CA ILE A 44 -0.95 13.84 -9.46
C ILE A 44 0.42 13.60 -10.10
N SER A 45 0.63 12.43 -10.69
CA SER A 45 1.88 12.12 -11.40
C SER A 45 1.61 11.39 -12.70
N HIS A 46 2.14 11.95 -13.78
CA HIS A 46 2.10 11.32 -15.10
C HIS A 46 2.97 10.06 -15.19
N SER A 47 3.89 9.83 -14.25
CA SER A 47 4.67 8.59 -14.17
C SER A 47 3.79 7.34 -14.00
N LEU A 48 2.55 7.50 -13.54
CA LEU A 48 1.58 6.42 -13.43
C LEU A 48 0.93 6.03 -14.77
N LEU A 49 0.95 6.90 -15.80
CA LEU A 49 0.29 6.63 -17.09
C LEU A 49 0.92 5.46 -17.85
N GLY A 50 2.19 5.16 -17.58
CA GLY A 50 2.92 4.06 -18.21
C GLY A 50 2.86 2.74 -17.45
N LYS A 51 2.07 2.65 -16.36
CA LYS A 51 1.90 1.41 -15.59
C LYS A 51 0.98 0.45 -16.37
N PRO A 52 1.50 -0.65 -16.95
CA PRO A 52 0.67 -1.57 -17.70
C PRO A 52 -0.27 -2.30 -16.73
N GLN A 53 -1.43 -2.76 -17.22
CA GLN A 53 -2.23 -3.71 -16.45
C GLN A 53 -1.44 -5.02 -16.23
N ALA A 54 -1.76 -5.81 -15.20
CA ALA A 54 -0.99 -7.02 -14.86
C ALA A 54 -0.81 -7.97 -16.06
N GLU A 55 -1.84 -8.07 -16.92
CA GLU A 55 -1.79 -8.84 -18.15
C GLU A 55 -0.91 -8.25 -19.25
N GLU A 56 -0.69 -6.94 -19.26
CA GLU A 56 0.13 -6.23 -20.27
C GLU A 56 1.62 -6.29 -19.91
N GLU A 57 1.97 -6.27 -18.62
CA GLU A 57 3.35 -6.47 -18.16
C GLU A 57 3.87 -7.85 -18.58
N LEU A 58 3.03 -8.88 -18.51
CA LEU A 58 3.36 -10.25 -18.96
C LEU A 58 3.48 -10.39 -20.49
N LYS A 59 2.94 -9.43 -21.25
CA LYS A 59 2.87 -9.47 -22.73
C LYS A 59 3.87 -8.56 -23.42
N SER A 60 4.68 -7.79 -22.69
CA SER A 60 5.62 -6.82 -23.29
C SER A 60 6.98 -7.46 -23.57
N PRO A 61 7.35 -7.74 -24.84
CA PRO A 61 8.71 -8.09 -25.19
C PRO A 61 9.48 -6.81 -25.50
N GLU A 62 10.57 -6.54 -24.77
CA GLU A 62 11.58 -5.62 -25.30
C GLU A 62 12.15 -6.24 -26.58
N LYS A 63 11.77 -5.67 -27.72
CA LYS A 63 12.25 -6.07 -29.05
C LYS A 63 13.72 -5.68 -29.18
N THR A 64 14.63 -6.62 -28.96
CA THR A 64 15.87 -6.78 -29.74
C THR A 64 16.52 -8.13 -29.44
N LEU A 65 16.36 -9.11 -30.34
CA LEU A 65 17.32 -10.14 -30.79
C LEU A 65 16.59 -11.43 -31.26
N PRO A 66 17.01 -12.06 -32.37
CA PRO A 66 16.43 -13.30 -32.86
C PRO A 66 17.18 -14.49 -32.26
N ASP A 67 16.68 -15.03 -31.15
CA ASP A 67 16.85 -16.43 -30.72
C ASP A 67 15.95 -16.66 -29.49
N ALA A 68 14.74 -17.15 -29.74
CA ALA A 68 13.66 -17.24 -28.75
C ALA A 68 13.93 -18.34 -27.71
N VAL A 69 14.59 -17.95 -26.62
CA VAL A 69 14.44 -18.57 -25.30
C VAL A 69 13.25 -17.87 -24.63
N ASP A 70 12.24 -18.65 -24.21
CA ASP A 70 11.00 -18.28 -23.49
C ASP A 70 10.79 -16.76 -23.29
N SER A 71 10.07 -16.12 -24.22
CA SER A 71 9.91 -14.67 -24.34
C SER A 71 9.03 -14.01 -23.26
N ARG A 72 8.95 -14.62 -22.07
CA ARG A 72 8.22 -14.04 -20.94
C ARG A 72 9.11 -13.01 -20.25
N PRO A 73 8.56 -11.85 -19.84
CA PRO A 73 9.32 -10.90 -19.05
C PRO A 73 9.80 -11.55 -17.74
N VAL A 74 11.03 -11.26 -17.36
CA VAL A 74 11.60 -11.75 -16.10
C VAL A 74 10.83 -11.10 -14.94
N CYS A 75 10.27 -11.92 -14.04
CA CYS A 75 9.52 -11.49 -12.87
C CYS A 75 10.27 -11.82 -11.57
N PHE A 76 9.80 -11.30 -10.43
CA PHE A 76 10.30 -11.64 -9.09
C PHE A 76 9.87 -13.06 -8.66
N GLY A 77 10.27 -14.06 -9.43
CA GLY A 77 9.93 -15.47 -9.23
C GLY A 77 8.89 -16.01 -10.24
N PRO A 78 8.80 -17.34 -10.37
CA PRO A 78 7.98 -18.01 -11.38
C PRO A 78 6.46 -17.84 -11.21
N GLY A 79 5.98 -17.52 -10.01
CA GLY A 79 4.56 -17.25 -9.74
C GLY A 79 4.17 -15.77 -9.78
N SER A 80 5.15 -14.88 -9.96
CA SER A 80 5.00 -13.43 -9.84
C SER A 80 4.47 -12.79 -11.12
N ASP A 81 3.52 -11.87 -10.98
CA ASP A 81 3.05 -10.95 -12.02
C ASP A 81 3.71 -9.56 -11.93
N ILE A 82 4.73 -9.43 -11.07
CA ILE A 82 5.52 -8.21 -10.90
C ILE A 82 6.86 -8.38 -11.62
N ALA A 83 7.11 -7.53 -12.60
CA ALA A 83 8.32 -7.55 -13.43
C ALA A 83 9.59 -7.20 -12.63
N ASN A 84 10.65 -7.97 -12.85
CA ASN A 84 12.01 -7.72 -12.40
C ASN A 84 12.87 -7.33 -13.61
N SER A 85 12.59 -6.16 -14.18
CA SER A 85 13.23 -5.71 -15.42
C SER A 85 14.69 -5.27 -15.26
N HIS A 86 15.19 -5.18 -14.02
CA HIS A 86 16.57 -4.79 -13.76
C HIS A 86 17.02 -5.36 -12.41
N PRO A 87 18.21 -5.98 -12.32
CA PRO A 87 18.67 -6.66 -11.09
C PRO A 87 18.73 -5.72 -9.87
N ASP A 88 19.01 -4.44 -10.11
CA ASP A 88 19.06 -3.44 -9.04
C ASP A 88 17.71 -3.04 -8.45
N LEU A 89 16.58 -3.49 -9.01
CA LEU A 89 15.29 -3.32 -8.35
C LEU A 89 15.22 -4.12 -7.04
N LEU A 90 15.93 -5.25 -6.94
CA LEU A 90 16.07 -5.98 -5.69
C LEU A 90 17.06 -5.26 -4.76
N ILE A 91 16.63 -4.96 -3.54
CA ILE A 91 17.49 -4.39 -2.48
C ILE A 91 18.11 -5.54 -1.68
N THR A 92 17.27 -6.38 -1.09
CA THR A 92 17.70 -7.50 -0.24
C THR A 92 16.56 -8.49 -0.01
N THR A 93 16.88 -9.65 0.57
CA THR A 93 15.89 -10.58 1.11
C THR A 93 15.74 -10.33 2.61
N VAL A 94 14.50 -10.27 3.08
CA VAL A 94 14.12 -9.99 4.46
C VAL A 94 13.59 -11.30 5.08
N ARG A 95 14.25 -11.75 6.16
CA ARG A 95 13.87 -12.96 6.91
C ARG A 95 13.77 -14.23 6.05
N ASP A 96 14.49 -14.29 4.94
CA ASP A 96 14.45 -15.38 3.94
C ASP A 96 13.05 -15.70 3.38
N THR A 97 12.08 -14.82 3.62
CA THR A 97 10.66 -15.02 3.27
C THR A 97 10.13 -13.95 2.34
N HIS A 98 10.77 -12.77 2.31
CA HIS A 98 10.32 -11.64 1.51
C HIS A 98 11.45 -10.97 0.74
N LEU A 99 11.14 -10.46 -0.45
CA LEU A 99 12.03 -9.62 -1.25
C LEU A 99 11.67 -8.15 -1.00
N LEU A 100 12.62 -7.34 -0.56
CA LEU A 100 12.48 -5.89 -0.51
C LEU A 100 12.97 -5.31 -1.83
N VAL A 101 12.06 -4.69 -2.58
CA VAL A 101 12.33 -4.19 -3.94
C VAL A 101 11.91 -2.73 -4.10
N ILE A 102 12.51 -2.02 -5.06
CA ILE A 102 12.07 -0.69 -5.46
C ILE A 102 10.89 -0.81 -6.41
N ASN A 103 9.80 -0.08 -6.14
CA ASN A 103 8.66 -0.03 -7.05
C ASN A 103 9.08 0.60 -8.38
N LYS A 104 8.72 -0.03 -9.51
CA LYS A 104 8.97 0.48 -10.87
C LYS A 104 8.19 1.75 -11.22
N PHE A 105 7.02 1.94 -10.60
CA PHE A 105 6.17 3.12 -10.77
C PHE A 105 5.98 3.84 -9.42
N PRO A 106 7.06 4.40 -8.85
CA PRO A 106 7.03 5.03 -7.54
C PRO A 106 6.36 6.41 -7.61
N LEU A 107 5.62 6.76 -6.56
CA LEU A 107 5.14 8.12 -6.29
C LEU A 107 5.92 8.84 -5.19
N PHE A 108 6.71 8.09 -4.45
CA PHE A 108 7.46 8.56 -3.29
C PHE A 108 8.91 8.17 -3.46
N ARG A 109 9.78 8.94 -2.83
CA ARG A 109 11.21 8.67 -2.77
C ARG A 109 11.60 8.24 -1.34
N PRO A 110 11.93 6.97 -1.10
CA PRO A 110 11.72 5.82 -1.99
C PRO A 110 10.27 5.30 -1.87
N HIS A 111 9.80 4.55 -2.86
CA HIS A 111 8.58 3.74 -2.75
C HIS A 111 9.02 2.30 -2.93
N LEU A 112 8.89 1.50 -1.89
CA LEU A 112 9.36 0.12 -1.88
C LEU A 112 8.18 -0.85 -1.86
N LEU A 113 8.41 -2.07 -2.32
CA LEU A 113 7.49 -3.20 -2.18
C LEU A 113 8.19 -4.30 -1.39
N LEU A 114 7.43 -5.00 -0.56
CA LEU A 114 7.84 -6.20 0.16
C LEU A 114 7.04 -7.36 -0.40
N LEU A 115 7.67 -8.18 -1.25
CA LEU A 115 7.05 -9.27 -1.99
C LEU A 115 7.31 -10.60 -1.30
N THR A 116 6.38 -11.56 -1.32
CA THR A 116 6.67 -12.92 -0.83
C THR A 116 7.71 -13.62 -1.71
N ALA A 117 8.79 -14.13 -1.14
CA ALA A 117 9.93 -14.63 -1.92
C ALA A 117 9.62 -15.91 -2.72
N ASP A 118 8.64 -16.71 -2.29
CA ASP A 118 8.19 -17.89 -3.04
C ASP A 118 7.45 -17.53 -4.34
N SER A 119 6.99 -16.28 -4.48
CA SER A 119 6.19 -15.75 -5.60
C SER A 119 4.81 -16.38 -5.84
N TYR A 120 4.37 -17.30 -4.98
CA TYR A 120 3.12 -18.06 -5.16
C TYR A 120 2.00 -17.62 -4.23
N ARG A 121 2.31 -16.90 -3.13
CA ARG A 121 1.29 -16.30 -2.27
C ARG A 121 0.50 -15.25 -3.03
N ARG A 122 -0.81 -15.17 -2.77
CA ARG A 122 -1.74 -14.29 -3.48
C ARG A 122 -2.24 -13.13 -2.65
N GLN A 123 -2.55 -12.03 -3.33
CA GLN A 123 -2.97 -10.77 -2.73
C GLN A 123 -4.37 -10.83 -2.06
N HIS A 124 -5.14 -11.90 -2.28
CA HIS A 124 -6.39 -12.16 -1.56
C HIS A 124 -6.19 -12.93 -0.25
N GLU A 125 -4.97 -13.39 0.03
CA GLU A 125 -4.64 -14.09 1.26
C GLU A 125 -4.36 -13.09 2.38
N PRO A 126 -4.96 -13.26 3.58
CA PRO A 126 -4.67 -12.42 4.74
C PRO A 126 -3.17 -12.36 5.07
N LEU A 127 -2.72 -11.30 5.75
CA LEU A 127 -1.35 -11.22 6.24
C LEU A 127 -1.08 -12.39 7.20
N SER A 128 0.08 -13.01 7.07
CA SER A 128 0.60 -14.04 7.97
C SER A 128 1.58 -13.42 8.95
N LEU A 129 1.98 -14.20 9.97
CA LEU A 129 3.06 -13.81 10.88
C LEU A 129 4.36 -13.46 10.12
N GLN A 130 4.68 -14.16 9.02
CA GLN A 130 5.89 -13.88 8.25
C GLN A 130 5.81 -12.53 7.53
N ASP A 131 4.64 -12.18 7.00
CA ASP A 131 4.40 -10.88 6.35
C ASP A 131 4.59 -9.73 7.37
N ILE A 132 4.02 -9.89 8.57
CA ILE A 132 4.13 -8.91 9.65
C ILE A 132 5.56 -8.82 10.19
N ASP A 133 6.26 -9.93 10.43
CA ASP A 133 7.67 -9.90 10.88
C ASP A 133 8.58 -9.22 9.85
N ALA A 134 8.37 -9.50 8.56
CA ALA A 134 9.15 -8.86 7.51
C ALA A 134 8.85 -7.35 7.41
N ALA A 135 7.57 -6.96 7.41
CA ALA A 135 7.18 -5.54 7.39
C ALA A 135 7.70 -4.79 8.62
N TRP A 136 7.53 -5.37 9.82
CA TRP A 136 8.01 -4.80 11.07
C TRP A 136 9.54 -4.67 11.10
N THR A 137 10.25 -5.67 10.58
CA THR A 137 11.71 -5.62 10.42
C THR A 137 12.15 -4.46 9.54
N VAL A 138 11.48 -4.25 8.40
CA VAL A 138 11.77 -3.14 7.50
C VAL A 138 11.48 -1.80 8.16
N LEU A 139 10.27 -1.60 8.70
CA LEU A 139 9.87 -0.35 9.36
C LEU A 139 10.84 0.06 10.47
N ASN A 140 11.30 -0.91 11.28
CA ASN A 140 12.27 -0.65 12.35
C ASN A 140 13.70 -0.35 11.89
N SER A 141 14.05 -0.74 10.67
CA SER A 141 15.40 -0.53 10.12
C SER A 141 15.54 0.77 9.34
N LEU A 142 14.43 1.37 8.90
CA LEU A 142 14.46 2.64 8.13
C LEU A 142 14.67 3.84 9.06
N LYS A 143 15.48 4.79 8.60
CA LYS A 143 15.90 5.99 9.35
C LYS A 143 14.78 7.01 9.53
N SER A 144 13.94 7.20 8.51
CA SER A 144 12.77 8.08 8.58
C SER A 144 11.48 7.27 8.84
N PRO A 145 10.42 7.90 9.36
CA PRO A 145 9.13 7.24 9.52
C PRO A 145 8.56 6.76 8.19
N HIS A 146 8.09 5.51 8.17
CA HIS A 146 7.42 4.87 7.04
C HIS A 146 6.19 4.14 7.55
N TYR A 147 5.26 3.84 6.65
CA TYR A 147 4.17 2.92 6.87
C TYR A 147 4.26 1.75 5.89
N ALA A 148 3.77 0.59 6.34
CA ALA A 148 3.45 -0.54 5.48
C ALA A 148 1.96 -0.51 5.14
N MET A 149 1.59 -0.67 3.87
CA MET A 149 0.18 -0.85 3.50
C MET A 149 -0.06 -2.13 2.69
N PHE A 150 -1.22 -2.74 2.93
CA PHE A 150 -1.67 -3.96 2.27
C PHE A 150 -3.09 -3.80 1.74
N ASN A 151 -3.29 -4.14 0.47
CA ASN A 151 -4.60 -4.12 -0.19
C ASN A 151 -5.03 -5.56 -0.44
N CYS A 152 -5.92 -6.11 0.40
CA CYS A 152 -6.37 -7.49 0.25
C CYS A 152 -7.47 -7.57 -0.81
N THR A 153 -7.20 -8.23 -1.95
CA THR A 153 -8.06 -8.31 -3.15
C THR A 153 -8.14 -7.04 -4.01
N VAL A 154 -8.62 -7.20 -5.26
CA VAL A 154 -8.92 -6.10 -6.19
C VAL A 154 -9.96 -5.13 -5.63
N VAL A 155 -10.91 -5.61 -4.82
CA VAL A 155 -11.93 -4.76 -4.18
C VAL A 155 -11.29 -3.76 -3.22
N ALA A 156 -10.18 -4.13 -2.56
CA ALA A 156 -9.42 -3.24 -1.70
C ALA A 156 -8.39 -2.37 -2.45
N GLY A 157 -8.41 -2.38 -3.79
CA GLY A 157 -7.49 -1.61 -4.62
C GLY A 157 -6.15 -2.30 -4.88
N ALA A 158 -6.07 -3.62 -4.75
CA ALA A 158 -4.91 -4.38 -5.24
C ALA A 158 -4.77 -4.24 -6.76
N SER A 159 -3.53 -4.08 -7.23
CA SER A 159 -3.23 -3.98 -8.67
C SER A 159 -2.46 -5.17 -9.24
N ARG A 160 -1.97 -6.08 -8.37
CA ARG A 160 -1.16 -7.26 -8.70
C ARG A 160 -1.63 -8.43 -7.84
N ASP A 161 -1.43 -9.64 -8.35
CA ASP A 161 -1.84 -10.89 -7.70
C ASP A 161 -0.75 -11.47 -6.80
N HIS A 162 0.53 -11.32 -7.12
CA HIS A 162 1.62 -11.70 -6.23
C HIS A 162 1.49 -10.92 -4.92
N LYS A 163 1.40 -11.63 -3.79
CA LYS A 163 1.25 -11.02 -2.47
C LYS A 163 2.40 -10.05 -2.15
N HIS A 164 2.03 -8.82 -1.82
CA HIS A 164 2.96 -7.76 -1.47
C HIS A 164 2.38 -6.72 -0.54
N LEU A 165 3.27 -6.09 0.23
CA LEU A 165 3.02 -4.84 0.95
C LEU A 165 3.79 -3.70 0.28
N HIS A 166 3.26 -2.49 0.37
CA HIS A 166 4.00 -1.29 0.03
C HIS A 166 4.64 -0.69 1.28
N ILE A 167 5.89 -0.26 1.19
CA ILE A 167 6.57 0.50 2.25
C ILE A 167 6.84 1.90 1.73
N ILE A 168 6.21 2.90 2.36
CA ILE A 168 6.15 4.27 1.87
C ILE A 168 6.48 5.25 3.01
N PRO A 169 7.22 6.34 2.75
CA PRO A 169 7.44 7.39 3.73
C PRO A 169 6.14 7.93 4.29
N MET A 170 6.10 8.17 5.60
CA MET A 170 5.00 8.94 6.20
C MET A 170 4.97 10.36 5.61
N PRO A 171 3.80 10.99 5.50
CA PRO A 171 3.71 12.41 5.17
C PRO A 171 4.56 13.25 6.13
N ASP A 172 5.25 14.26 5.60
CA ASP A 172 5.92 15.25 6.43
C ASP A 172 4.83 16.13 7.07
N PRO A 173 4.72 16.25 8.40
CA PRO A 173 3.74 17.14 9.02
C PRO A 173 3.81 18.59 8.53
N LYS A 174 4.97 19.03 8.03
CA LYS A 174 5.15 20.36 7.43
C LYS A 174 4.54 20.50 6.04
N SER A 175 4.18 19.39 5.38
CA SER A 175 3.53 19.42 4.06
C SER A 175 2.07 19.87 4.14
N GLY A 176 1.47 19.94 5.34
CA GLY A 176 0.06 20.30 5.51
C GLY A 176 -0.91 19.12 5.46
N PHE A 177 -0.40 17.89 5.39
CA PHE A 177 -1.20 16.66 5.46
C PHE A 177 -0.62 15.70 6.51
N CYS A 178 -1.50 15.10 7.30
CA CYS A 178 -1.18 14.04 8.25
C CYS A 178 -2.28 12.98 8.14
N PHE A 179 -1.92 11.72 8.29
CA PHE A 179 -2.93 10.67 8.38
C PHE A 179 -3.73 10.83 9.67
N PHE A 180 -5.05 10.58 9.61
CA PHE A 180 -5.72 10.08 10.80
C PHE A 180 -5.09 8.71 11.15
N PRO A 181 -4.72 8.42 12.40
CA PRO A 181 -5.05 9.17 13.61
C PRO A 181 -3.90 9.99 14.20
N ASP A 182 -2.88 10.35 13.41
CA ASP A 182 -1.70 11.11 13.86
C ASP A 182 -2.00 12.62 14.08
N THR A 183 -3.27 13.03 13.95
CA THR A 183 -3.69 14.42 14.10
C THR A 183 -5.05 14.53 14.79
N ASP A 184 -5.15 15.47 15.73
CA ASP A 184 -6.41 15.82 16.41
C ASP A 184 -7.37 16.62 15.53
N GLN A 185 -6.94 17.03 14.33
CA GLN A 185 -7.78 17.76 13.37
C GLN A 185 -8.90 16.88 12.81
N VAL A 186 -8.69 15.56 12.79
CA VAL A 186 -9.67 14.60 12.29
C VAL A 186 -10.31 13.89 13.45
N LYS A 187 -11.54 14.28 13.76
CA LYS A 187 -12.31 13.57 14.78
C LYS A 187 -12.83 12.24 14.22
N PRO A 188 -12.95 11.18 15.04
CA PRO A 188 -13.48 9.89 14.61
C PRO A 188 -14.81 9.97 13.86
N GLU A 189 -15.70 10.90 14.22
CA GLU A 189 -17.00 11.11 13.56
C GLU A 189 -16.91 11.70 12.14
N ASN A 190 -15.76 12.26 11.76
CA ASN A 190 -15.50 12.80 10.42
C ASN A 190 -14.90 11.73 9.48
N VAL A 191 -14.53 10.56 9.99
CA VAL A 191 -14.04 9.47 9.13
C VAL A 191 -15.23 8.88 8.35
N PRO A 192 -15.21 8.89 7.00
CA PRO A 192 -16.41 8.59 6.21
C PRO A 192 -16.78 7.09 6.18
N PHE A 193 -15.90 6.23 6.69
CA PHE A 193 -16.06 4.78 6.69
C PHE A 193 -15.80 4.17 8.07
N ARG A 194 -16.27 2.94 8.27
CA ARG A 194 -15.92 2.08 9.41
C ARG A 194 -14.48 1.63 9.31
N TYR A 195 -13.80 1.56 10.45
CA TYR A 195 -12.44 1.07 10.58
C TYR A 195 -12.28 0.44 11.98
N SER A 196 -11.25 -0.38 12.13
CA SER A 196 -10.76 -0.84 13.42
C SER A 196 -9.32 -0.41 13.58
N LEU A 197 -8.98 0.25 14.68
CA LEU A 197 -7.68 0.86 14.95
C LEU A 197 -7.12 0.34 16.28
N LYS A 198 -5.83 0.05 16.33
CA LYS A 198 -5.13 -0.22 17.58
C LYS A 198 -3.83 0.57 17.67
N TYR A 199 -3.66 1.32 18.75
CA TYR A 199 -2.40 1.94 19.13
C TYR A 199 -1.54 0.96 19.93
N PHE A 200 -0.23 1.01 19.71
CA PHE A 200 0.75 0.24 20.47
C PHE A 200 1.16 0.96 21.76
N SER A 201 1.02 2.29 21.80
CA SER A 201 1.35 3.10 22.97
C SER A 201 0.46 2.85 24.20
N GLU A 202 -0.77 2.39 24.00
CA GLU A 202 -1.69 2.03 25.08
C GLU A 202 -1.31 0.73 25.80
N GLN A 203 -0.39 -0.07 25.26
CA GLN A 203 0.07 -1.33 25.84
C GLN A 203 1.37 -1.19 26.67
N HIS A 204 1.74 0.04 27.06
CA HIS A 204 2.96 0.36 27.82
C HIS A 204 3.02 -0.28 29.22
N SER A 205 3.33 -1.58 29.24
CA SER A 205 4.37 -2.11 30.10
C SER A 205 5.72 -1.97 29.35
N GLU A 206 6.85 -2.07 30.04
CA GLU A 206 8.22 -1.96 29.48
C GLU A 206 8.58 -2.96 28.35
N LYS A 207 7.60 -3.75 27.85
CA LYS A 207 7.78 -4.79 26.84
C LYS A 207 7.79 -4.19 25.43
N THR A 208 8.87 -4.42 24.70
CA THR A 208 8.94 -4.16 23.25
C THR A 208 7.93 -5.03 22.51
N ILE A 209 7.12 -4.42 21.63
CA ILE A 209 6.15 -5.14 20.80
C ILE A 209 6.86 -6.07 19.80
N THR A 210 6.44 -7.33 19.76
CA THR A 210 6.98 -8.34 18.84
C THR A 210 6.10 -8.50 17.61
N ALA A 211 6.63 -9.15 16.56
CA ALA A 211 5.84 -9.50 15.39
C ALA A 211 4.67 -10.45 15.73
N SER A 212 4.82 -11.30 16.75
CA SER A 212 3.73 -12.17 17.22
C SER A 212 2.61 -11.36 17.87
N ASP A 213 2.96 -10.40 18.75
CA ASP A 213 1.96 -9.53 19.37
C ASP A 213 1.20 -8.72 18.29
N LEU A 214 1.92 -8.21 17.27
CA LEU A 214 1.32 -7.51 16.12
C LEU A 214 0.41 -8.41 15.28
N PHE A 215 0.79 -9.68 15.09
CA PHE A 215 -0.01 -10.63 14.34
C PHE A 215 -1.31 -10.98 15.08
N GLU A 216 -1.26 -11.18 16.40
CA GLU A 216 -2.48 -11.37 17.20
C GLU A 216 -3.42 -10.14 17.13
N VAL A 217 -2.86 -8.93 17.16
CA VAL A 217 -3.63 -7.69 16.96
C VAL A 217 -4.28 -7.69 15.56
N TYR A 218 -3.52 -8.00 14.51
CA TYR A 218 -4.04 -8.08 13.15
C TYR A 218 -5.15 -9.12 13.01
N GLU A 219 -5.00 -10.31 13.58
CA GLU A 219 -6.05 -11.34 13.56
C GLU A 219 -7.35 -10.85 14.22
N GLY A 220 -7.23 -10.12 15.35
CA GLY A 220 -8.36 -9.48 16.01
C GLY A 220 -9.04 -8.42 15.14
N LEU A 221 -8.26 -7.57 14.46
CA LEU A 221 -8.80 -6.57 13.52
C LEU A 221 -9.45 -7.21 12.30
N LEU A 222 -8.87 -8.29 11.77
CA LEU A 222 -9.40 -9.04 10.64
C LEU A 222 -10.74 -9.68 11.02
N LYS A 223 -10.84 -10.28 12.22
CA LYS A 223 -12.10 -10.83 12.72
C LYS A 223 -13.21 -9.76 12.77
N GLN A 224 -12.93 -8.60 13.36
CA GLN A 224 -13.88 -7.47 13.38
C GLN A 224 -14.26 -7.01 11.96
N THR A 225 -13.28 -6.97 11.06
CA THR A 225 -13.51 -6.59 9.66
C THR A 225 -14.45 -7.58 8.95
N ARG A 226 -14.29 -8.88 9.21
CA ARG A 226 -15.18 -9.94 8.70
C ARG A 226 -16.59 -9.81 9.24
N GLU A 227 -16.74 -9.56 10.53
CA GLU A 227 -18.03 -9.32 11.19
C GLU A 227 -18.75 -8.10 10.58
N LEU A 228 -18.04 -6.98 10.40
CA LEU A 228 -18.58 -5.77 9.78
C LEU A 228 -19.04 -6.00 8.34
N LEU A 229 -18.35 -6.85 7.59
CA LEU A 229 -18.71 -7.23 6.21
C LEU A 229 -19.78 -8.33 6.15
N GLY A 230 -20.23 -8.88 7.29
CA GLY A 230 -21.19 -9.98 7.34
C GLY A 230 -20.66 -11.27 6.72
N LEU A 231 -19.34 -11.49 6.75
CA LEU A 231 -18.71 -12.68 6.18
C LEU A 231 -18.86 -13.88 7.11
N LEU A 232 -19.43 -14.97 6.60
CA LEU A 232 -19.49 -16.25 7.29
C LEU A 232 -18.10 -16.89 7.37
N ASP A 233 -17.89 -17.76 8.35
CA ASP A 233 -16.60 -18.44 8.59
C ASP A 233 -16.09 -19.23 7.37
N GLU A 234 -17.00 -19.71 6.51
CA GLU A 234 -16.67 -20.47 5.31
C GLU A 234 -16.06 -19.62 4.18
N ASN A 235 -16.17 -18.29 4.21
CA ASN A 235 -15.56 -17.43 3.20
C ASN A 235 -14.10 -17.10 3.58
N PRO A 236 -13.09 -17.65 2.91
CA PRO A 236 -11.69 -17.38 3.26
C PRO A 236 -11.27 -15.94 2.89
N ILE A 237 -11.97 -15.29 1.96
CA ILE A 237 -11.56 -13.99 1.42
C ILE A 237 -12.28 -12.87 2.17
N CYS A 238 -11.51 -11.96 2.73
CA CYS A 238 -11.99 -10.72 3.32
C CYS A 238 -11.33 -9.55 2.61
N SER A 239 -12.11 -8.75 1.89
CA SER A 239 -11.61 -7.55 1.22
C SER A 239 -11.38 -6.44 2.24
N HIS A 240 -10.12 -6.10 2.49
CA HIS A 240 -9.76 -5.11 3.49
C HIS A 240 -8.46 -4.40 3.16
N ASN A 241 -8.32 -3.18 3.67
CA ASN A 241 -7.06 -2.46 3.67
C ASN A 241 -6.41 -2.54 5.05
N VAL A 242 -5.07 -2.58 5.09
CA VAL A 242 -4.30 -2.49 6.33
C VAL A 242 -3.23 -1.43 6.16
N MET A 243 -3.11 -0.53 7.14
CA MET A 243 -1.93 0.33 7.28
C MET A 243 -1.28 0.07 8.65
N LEU A 244 0.01 -0.23 8.64
CA LEU A 244 0.84 -0.49 9.82
C LEU A 244 1.94 0.56 9.90
N THR A 245 2.01 1.27 11.02
CA THR A 245 3.09 2.20 11.37
C THR A 245 3.84 1.66 12.59
N LYS A 246 4.79 2.42 13.14
CA LYS A 246 5.42 2.10 14.44
C LYS A 246 4.53 2.37 15.64
N GLU A 247 3.44 3.11 15.47
CA GLU A 247 2.61 3.61 16.57
C GLU A 247 1.23 2.95 16.59
N TRP A 248 0.73 2.50 15.43
CA TRP A 248 -0.59 1.93 15.31
C TRP A 248 -0.74 1.02 14.08
N ILE A 249 -1.81 0.23 14.10
CA ILE A 249 -2.31 -0.54 12.97
C ILE A 249 -3.80 -0.28 12.80
N ILE A 250 -4.22 -0.06 11.55
CA ILE A 250 -5.63 0.14 11.18
C ILE A 250 -6.04 -0.87 10.11
N SER A 251 -7.26 -1.40 10.24
CA SER A 251 -7.94 -2.21 9.22
C SER A 251 -9.20 -1.49 8.75
N ILE A 252 -9.43 -1.48 7.44
CA ILE A 252 -10.59 -0.85 6.82
C ILE A 252 -11.35 -1.90 5.99
N PRO A 253 -12.59 -2.28 6.34
CA PRO A 253 -13.43 -3.12 5.50
C PRO A 253 -13.71 -2.48 4.14
N ARG A 254 -13.57 -3.26 3.07
CA ARG A 254 -13.78 -2.80 1.69
C ARG A 254 -14.93 -3.55 1.06
N ARG A 255 -15.94 -2.82 0.60
CA ARG A 255 -17.17 -3.36 -0.01
C ARG A 255 -17.15 -3.25 -1.53
N ASN A 256 -16.67 -2.12 -2.05
CA ASN A 256 -16.71 -1.82 -3.47
C ASN A 256 -15.31 -1.50 -4.02
N ILE A 257 -15.05 -2.01 -5.23
CA ILE A 257 -13.83 -1.73 -5.98
C ILE A 257 -13.74 -0.26 -6.42
N GLN A 258 -14.88 0.29 -6.85
CA GLN A 258 -15.00 1.65 -7.36
C GLN A 258 -16.34 2.29 -6.99
N TYR A 259 -16.39 3.62 -7.08
CA TYR A 259 -17.61 4.42 -7.05
C TYR A 259 -17.56 5.43 -8.20
N HIS A 260 -18.45 5.31 -9.18
CA HIS A 260 -18.45 6.13 -10.41
C HIS A 260 -17.07 6.28 -11.06
N GLY A 261 -16.34 5.17 -11.23
CA GLY A 261 -15.00 5.16 -11.84
C GLY A 261 -13.87 5.56 -10.90
N ALA A 262 -14.16 6.06 -9.70
CA ALA A 262 -13.16 6.41 -8.71
C ALA A 262 -12.81 5.21 -7.83
N THR A 263 -11.52 5.02 -7.55
CA THR A 263 -10.98 3.90 -6.78
C THR A 263 -10.08 4.40 -5.66
N ALA A 264 -9.93 3.62 -4.60
CA ALA A 264 -8.93 3.88 -3.57
C ALA A 264 -8.22 2.59 -3.18
N ASN A 265 -6.90 2.68 -2.96
CA ASN A 265 -6.13 1.71 -2.20
C ASN A 265 -6.12 2.13 -0.72
N THR A 266 -5.33 1.45 0.11
CA THR A 266 -5.19 1.79 1.54
C THR A 266 -4.83 3.26 1.77
N ALA A 267 -3.82 3.79 1.08
CA ALA A 267 -3.42 5.18 1.23
C ALA A 267 -4.55 6.14 0.82
N GLY A 268 -5.27 5.83 -0.25
CA GLY A 268 -6.43 6.61 -0.72
C GLY A 268 -7.59 6.61 0.29
N MET A 269 -7.88 5.46 0.91
CA MET A 269 -8.85 5.38 2.01
C MET A 269 -8.41 6.25 3.20
N MET A 270 -7.11 6.38 3.43
CA MET A 270 -6.54 7.24 4.47
C MET A 270 -6.36 8.70 4.02
N GLY A 271 -6.92 9.11 2.88
CA GLY A 271 -6.87 10.48 2.37
C GLY A 271 -5.68 10.81 1.45
N SER A 272 -4.69 9.93 1.29
CA SER A 272 -3.60 10.12 0.33
C SER A 272 -3.96 9.50 -1.03
N VAL A 273 -4.59 10.29 -1.89
CA VAL A 273 -5.17 9.85 -3.17
C VAL A 273 -4.18 10.06 -4.30
N TRP A 274 -3.97 9.04 -5.12
CA TRP A 274 -2.96 9.04 -6.18
C TRP A 274 -3.61 9.04 -7.56
N LEU A 275 -3.28 10.04 -8.37
CA LEU A 275 -3.94 10.33 -9.63
C LEU A 275 -2.93 10.41 -10.77
N MET A 276 -3.38 10.05 -11.97
CA MET A 276 -2.57 10.15 -13.19
C MET A 276 -2.72 11.52 -13.87
N LYS A 277 -3.90 12.15 -13.72
CA LYS A 277 -4.28 13.38 -14.40
C LYS A 277 -5.16 14.27 -13.53
N GLU A 278 -5.11 15.56 -13.79
CA GLU A 278 -5.91 16.61 -13.17
C GLU A 278 -7.42 16.40 -13.37
N THR A 279 -7.84 15.87 -14.53
CA THR A 279 -9.26 15.58 -14.80
C THR A 279 -9.85 14.56 -13.83
N GLN A 280 -9.04 13.67 -13.25
CA GLN A 280 -9.51 12.74 -12.22
C GLN A 280 -9.75 13.46 -10.89
N LEU A 281 -8.98 14.50 -10.58
CA LEU A 281 -9.18 15.32 -9.39
C LEU A 281 -10.48 16.11 -9.50
N ASP A 282 -10.75 16.71 -10.67
CA ASP A 282 -11.98 17.46 -10.89
C ASP A 282 -13.21 16.56 -10.73
N HIS A 283 -13.18 15.36 -11.33
CA HIS A 283 -14.21 14.33 -11.13
C HIS A 283 -14.40 13.93 -9.65
N LEU A 284 -13.31 13.75 -8.90
CA LEU A 284 -13.39 13.43 -7.48
C LEU A 284 -13.98 14.56 -6.65
N LYS A 285 -13.69 15.81 -6.97
CA LYS A 285 -14.29 16.99 -6.32
C LYS A 285 -15.79 17.07 -6.57
N GLU A 286 -16.23 16.75 -7.79
CA GLU A 286 -17.65 16.71 -8.14
C GLU A 286 -18.40 15.58 -7.40
N LEU A 287 -17.78 14.41 -7.25
CA LEU A 287 -18.36 13.28 -6.52
C LEU A 287 -18.44 13.49 -5.00
N GLY A 288 -17.55 14.31 -4.44
CA GLY A 288 -17.30 14.38 -3.00
C GLY A 288 -16.36 13.25 -2.55
N PRO A 289 -15.06 13.51 -2.32
CA PRO A 289 -14.10 12.48 -1.94
C PRO A 289 -14.50 11.66 -0.71
N SER A 290 -15.12 12.28 0.30
CA SER A 290 -15.60 11.58 1.49
C SER A 290 -16.80 10.67 1.18
N ILE A 291 -17.69 11.06 0.26
CA ILE A 291 -18.77 10.20 -0.24
C ILE A 291 -18.19 9.01 -0.99
N MET A 292 -17.20 9.23 -1.85
CA MET A 292 -16.50 8.13 -2.52
C MET A 292 -15.95 7.14 -1.48
N LEU A 293 -15.22 7.60 -0.47
CA LEU A 293 -14.63 6.72 0.53
C LEU A 293 -15.69 5.94 1.34
N SER A 294 -16.83 6.56 1.68
CA SER A 294 -17.92 5.86 2.39
C SER A 294 -18.54 4.74 1.54
N GLN A 295 -18.58 4.92 0.21
CA GLN A 295 -19.08 3.93 -0.74
C GLN A 295 -18.08 2.80 -1.03
N LEU A 296 -16.78 3.11 -1.04
CA LEU A 296 -15.71 2.11 -1.21
C LEU A 296 -15.54 1.21 0.03
N GLY A 297 -15.68 1.82 1.21
CA GLY A 297 -15.72 1.13 2.49
C GLY A 297 -17.14 0.76 2.93
N LEU A 298 -17.31 0.61 4.24
CA LEU A 298 -18.63 0.61 4.87
C LEU A 298 -18.87 1.98 5.47
N ALA A 299 -19.97 2.65 5.14
CA ALA A 299 -20.25 3.99 5.64
C ALA A 299 -20.27 4.06 7.19
N ALA A 300 -19.72 5.14 7.75
CA ALA A 300 -19.68 5.35 9.21
C ALA A 300 -21.06 5.67 9.83
N ARG A 301 -22.08 5.95 9.02
CA ARG A 301 -23.49 6.12 9.42
C ARG A 301 -24.34 5.26 8.48
N ALA A 302 -25.45 4.73 8.99
CA ALA A 302 -26.42 4.07 8.11
C ALA A 302 -26.92 5.10 7.09
N GLU A 303 -27.03 4.70 5.82
CA GLU A 303 -27.76 5.48 4.83
C GLU A 303 -29.22 5.56 5.32
N GLU A 304 -29.68 6.76 5.70
CA GLU A 304 -31.09 7.02 6.04
C GLU A 304 -32.00 6.95 4.81
#